data_AF-A0A497GEY4-F1
#
_entry.id   AF-A0A497GEY4-F1
#
_cell.length_a   1.000
_cell.length_b   1.000
_cell.length_c   1.000
_cell.angle_alpha   90.00
_cell.angle_beta   90.00
_cell.angle_gamma   90.00
#
_symmetry.space_group_name_H-M   'P 1'
#
loop_
_entity.id
_entity.type
_entity.pdbx_description
1 polymer ?
#
loop_
_entity_poly.entity_id
_entity_poly.type
_entity_poly.pdbx_seq_one_letter_code
_entity_poly.pdbx_strand_id
1 'polypeptide(L)'
;MSNQTLENAERQIEISIEQAQGAVNKKDMMNKLIATKEFNELFTIGYMESESARLVSLLSDDEWQTEDKQKELLNDMRSISSLRQYIMGVRSFGFQMERQITASRSQLSEMEEEAEGE
;
A
#
# COMPACT_ATOMS: atom_id res chain seq x y z
N MET A 1 -21.18 0.93 -33.06
CA MET A 1 -20.12 -0.11 -33.06
C MET A 1 -20.78 -1.48 -33.30
N SER A 2 -20.06 -2.56 -33.65
CA SER A 2 -20.73 -3.89 -33.63
C SER A 2 -21.04 -4.27 -32.18
N ASN A 3 -22.17 -4.94 -31.94
CA ASN A 3 -22.57 -5.40 -30.60
C ASN A 3 -21.45 -6.24 -29.92
N GLN A 4 -20.77 -7.05 -30.73
CA GLN A 4 -19.62 -7.86 -30.30
C GLN A 4 -18.38 -7.03 -29.88
N THR A 5 -18.23 -5.79 -30.35
CA THR A 5 -17.14 -4.91 -29.92
C THR A 5 -17.41 -4.30 -28.54
N LEU A 6 -18.68 -3.98 -28.25
CA LEU A 6 -19.13 -3.47 -26.95
C LEU A 6 -18.96 -4.53 -25.85
N GLU A 7 -19.49 -5.75 -26.08
CA GLU A 7 -19.36 -6.87 -25.12
C GLU A 7 -17.89 -7.18 -24.76
N ASN A 8 -16.99 -7.08 -25.73
CA ASN A 8 -15.56 -7.30 -25.50
C ASN A 8 -14.93 -6.17 -24.66
N ALA A 9 -15.36 -4.92 -24.85
CA ALA A 9 -14.89 -3.78 -24.08
C ALA A 9 -15.37 -3.86 -22.62
N GLU A 10 -16.65 -4.17 -22.39
CA GLU A 10 -17.23 -4.36 -21.06
C GLU A 10 -16.48 -5.45 -20.28
N ARG A 11 -16.31 -6.63 -20.90
CA ARG A 11 -15.57 -7.74 -20.29
C ARG A 11 -14.15 -7.34 -19.91
N GLN A 12 -13.47 -6.53 -20.72
CA GLN A 12 -12.12 -6.07 -20.42
C GLN A 12 -12.08 -5.14 -19.21
N ILE A 13 -13.11 -4.30 -19.03
CA ILE A 13 -13.25 -3.43 -17.86
C ILE A 13 -13.55 -4.25 -16.61
N GLU A 14 -14.43 -5.24 -16.69
CA GLU A 14 -14.74 -6.16 -15.59
C GLU A 14 -13.49 -6.91 -15.09
N ILE A 15 -12.69 -7.45 -16.02
CA ILE A 15 -11.42 -8.10 -15.69
C ILE A 15 -10.48 -7.12 -14.99
N SER A 16 -10.41 -5.87 -15.46
CA SER A 16 -9.57 -4.83 -14.82
C SER A 16 -10.05 -4.52 -13.39
N ILE A 17 -11.36 -4.49 -13.15
CA ILE A 17 -11.94 -4.27 -11.82
C ILE A 17 -11.56 -5.43 -10.90
N GLU A 18 -11.71 -6.66 -11.36
CA GLU A 18 -11.37 -7.86 -10.58
C GLU A 18 -9.88 -7.87 -10.18
N GLN A 19 -8.99 -7.54 -11.11
CA GLN A 19 -7.55 -7.45 -10.85
C GLN A 19 -7.22 -6.35 -9.84
N ALA A 20 -7.88 -5.19 -9.94
CA ALA A 20 -7.69 -4.06 -9.02
C ALA A 20 -8.19 -4.38 -7.60
N GLN A 21 -9.24 -5.20 -7.47
CA GLN A 21 -9.84 -5.56 -6.18
C GLN A 21 -8.84 -6.23 -5.23
N GLY A 22 -7.90 -7.01 -5.76
CA GLY A 22 -6.86 -7.65 -4.95
C GLY A 22 -5.97 -6.64 -4.20
N ALA A 23 -5.68 -5.49 -4.81
CA ALA A 23 -4.90 -4.42 -4.19
C ALA A 23 -5.70 -3.67 -3.12
N VAL A 24 -6.99 -3.42 -3.37
CA VAL A 24 -7.90 -2.79 -2.41
C VAL A 24 -8.04 -3.66 -1.16
N ASN A 25 -8.21 -4.97 -1.33
CA ASN A 25 -8.30 -5.91 -0.22
C ASN A 25 -7.03 -5.88 0.65
N LYS A 26 -5.83 -5.86 0.03
CA LYS A 26 -4.56 -5.75 0.76
C LYS A 26 -4.44 -4.44 1.53
N LYS A 27 -4.82 -3.30 0.93
CA LYS A 27 -4.90 -2.01 1.62
C LYS A 27 -5.83 -2.11 2.84
N ASP A 28 -7.00 -2.71 2.69
CA ASP A 28 -7.99 -2.77 3.78
C ASP A 28 -7.54 -3.68 4.92
N MET A 29 -6.91 -4.81 4.60
CA MET A 29 -6.23 -5.65 5.60
C MET A 29 -5.14 -4.87 6.34
N MET A 30 -4.30 -4.12 5.62
CA MET A 30 -3.26 -3.28 6.22
C MET A 30 -3.86 -2.19 7.11
N ASN A 31 -4.89 -1.49 6.65
CA ASN A 31 -5.59 -0.45 7.42
C ASN A 31 -6.20 -1.01 8.72
N LYS A 32 -6.79 -2.22 8.66
CA LYS A 32 -7.31 -2.90 9.85
C LYS A 32 -6.19 -3.26 10.83
N LEU A 33 -5.10 -3.81 10.31
CA LEU A 33 -3.95 -4.19 11.13
C LEU A 33 -3.34 -2.99 11.86
N ILE A 34 -3.06 -1.89 11.15
CA ILE A 34 -2.44 -0.71 11.75
C ILE A 34 -3.36 0.05 12.71
N ALA A 35 -4.67 -0.18 12.63
CA ALA A 35 -5.66 0.44 13.52
C ALA A 35 -5.78 -0.29 14.86
N THR A 36 -5.21 -1.50 15.02
CA THR A 36 -5.26 -2.20 16.31
C THR A 36 -4.35 -1.53 17.32
N LYS A 37 -4.77 -1.56 18.58
CA LYS A 37 -3.99 -0.99 19.69
C LYS A 37 -2.64 -1.70 19.81
N GLU A 38 -2.65 -3.02 19.72
CA GLU A 38 -1.48 -3.88 19.87
C GLU A 38 -0.43 -3.62 18.79
N PHE A 39 -0.88 -3.42 17.54
CA PHE A 39 0.03 -3.05 16.46
C PHE A 39 0.64 -1.67 16.74
N ASN A 40 -0.17 -0.71 17.16
CA ASN A 40 0.31 0.63 17.43
C ASN A 40 1.33 0.66 18.59
N GLU A 41 1.05 -0.05 19.69
CA GLU A 41 1.94 -0.14 20.84
C GLU A 41 3.25 -0.86 20.52
N LEU A 42 3.18 -2.06 19.94
CA LEU A 42 4.38 -2.88 19.71
C LEU A 42 5.19 -2.40 18.51
N PHE A 43 4.50 -2.03 17.42
CA PHE A 43 5.17 -1.82 16.14
C PHE A 43 5.38 -0.34 15.83
N THR A 44 4.35 0.51 15.95
CA THR A 44 4.53 1.95 15.70
C THR A 44 5.38 2.59 16.81
N ILE A 45 4.94 2.49 18.07
CA ILE A 45 5.61 3.14 19.19
C ILE A 45 6.89 2.38 19.57
N GLY A 46 6.81 1.05 19.72
CA GLY A 46 7.97 0.23 20.10
C GLY A 46 9.05 0.21 19.02
N TYR A 47 8.74 -0.39 17.86
CA TYR A 47 9.74 -0.66 16.83
C TYR A 47 10.04 0.54 15.91
N MET A 48 9.05 1.34 15.51
CA MET A 48 9.30 2.44 14.57
C MET A 48 9.82 3.69 15.26
N GLU A 49 9.28 4.04 16.44
CA GLU A 49 9.66 5.26 17.16
C GLU A 49 10.78 5.02 18.18
N SER A 50 10.54 4.17 19.17
CA SER A 50 11.45 3.99 20.31
C SER A 50 12.77 3.36 19.89
N GLU A 51 12.72 2.31 19.05
CA GLU A 51 13.94 1.66 18.56
C GLU A 51 14.74 2.59 17.63
N SER A 52 14.08 3.36 16.76
CA SER A 52 14.78 4.37 15.94
C SER A 52 15.52 5.38 16.82
N ALA A 53 14.87 5.87 17.88
CA ALA A 53 15.52 6.79 18.83
C ALA A 53 16.70 6.13 19.55
N ARG A 54 16.57 4.86 19.96
CA ARG A 54 17.65 4.08 20.56
C ARG A 54 18.84 3.95 19.59
N LEU A 55 18.59 3.55 18.35
CA LEU A 55 19.64 3.41 17.32
C LEU A 55 20.36 4.73 17.06
N VAL A 56 19.64 5.86 17.01
CA VAL A 56 20.25 7.20 16.87
C VAL A 56 21.15 7.51 18.06
N SER A 57 20.71 7.20 19.29
CA SER A 57 21.53 7.46 20.49
C SER A 57 22.84 6.68 20.50
N LEU A 58 22.84 5.46 19.94
CA LEU A 58 24.04 4.62 19.83
C LEU A 58 25.07 5.17 18.84
N LEU A 59 24.70 6.08 17.94
CA LEU A 59 25.66 6.70 17.02
C LEU A 59 26.76 7.47 17.76
N SER A 60 26.45 8.00 18.96
CA SER A 60 27.42 8.70 19.82
C SER A 60 28.02 7.82 20.93
N ASP A 61 27.66 6.54 21.01
CA ASP A 61 28.15 5.64 22.06
C ASP A 61 29.55 5.12 21.73
N ASP A 62 30.50 5.27 22.66
CA ASP A 62 31.91 4.87 22.49
C ASP A 62 32.07 3.39 22.12
N GLU A 63 31.22 2.50 22.65
CA GLU A 63 31.28 1.06 22.36
C GLU A 63 30.88 0.74 20.92
N TRP A 64 30.20 1.66 20.23
CA TRP A 64 29.67 1.51 18.89
C TRP A 64 30.48 2.23 17.82
N GLN A 65 31.62 2.84 18.14
CA GLN A 65 32.39 3.67 17.20
C GLN A 65 33.22 2.89 16.17
N THR A 66 33.30 1.56 16.27
CA THR A 66 33.99 0.78 15.24
C THR A 66 33.22 0.85 13.91
N GLU A 67 33.95 0.84 12.80
CA GLU A 67 33.36 0.98 11.45
C GLU A 67 32.27 -0.06 11.18
N ASP A 68 32.52 -1.32 11.53
CA ASP A 68 31.55 -2.40 11.34
C ASP A 68 30.26 -2.17 12.14
N LYS A 69 30.37 -1.72 13.40
CA LYS A 69 29.21 -1.46 14.26
C LYS A 69 28.40 -0.24 13.80
N GLN A 70 29.07 0.83 13.38
CA GLN A 70 28.39 1.99 12.79
C GLN A 70 27.63 1.60 11.52
N LYS A 71 28.23 0.76 10.69
CA LYS A 71 27.58 0.24 9.48
C LYS A 71 26.36 -0.62 9.80
N GLU A 72 26.42 -1.46 10.82
CA GLU A 72 25.29 -2.25 11.31
C GLU A 72 24.14 -1.34 11.78
N LEU A 73 24.42 -0.35 12.65
CA LEU A 73 23.42 0.61 13.12
C LEU A 73 22.70 1.32 11.96
N LEU A 74 23.46 1.78 10.96
CA LEU A 74 22.88 2.45 9.80
C LEU A 74 22.03 1.50 8.95
N ASN A 75 22.40 0.22 8.86
CA ASN A 75 21.60 -0.79 8.16
C ASN A 75 20.30 -1.09 8.89
N ASP A 76 20.32 -1.14 10.22
CA ASP A 76 19.13 -1.35 11.04
C ASP A 76 18.15 -0.18 10.87
N MET A 77 18.65 1.06 10.95
CA MET A 77 17.84 2.26 10.70
C MET A 77 17.22 2.27 9.29
N ARG A 78 18.00 1.87 8.27
CA ARG A 78 17.49 1.74 6.90
C ARG A 78 16.41 0.67 6.80
N SER A 79 16.56 -0.45 7.51
CA SER A 79 15.60 -1.54 7.48
C SER A 79 14.25 -1.14 8.09
N ILE A 80 14.26 -0.38 9.18
CA ILE A 80 13.04 0.24 9.75
C ILE A 80 12.36 1.12 8.69
N SER A 81 13.12 1.98 8.01
CA SER A 81 12.60 2.85 6.95
C SER A 81 12.00 2.05 5.78
N SER A 82 12.69 1.03 5.29
CA SER A 82 12.21 0.17 4.20
C SER A 82 10.90 -0.54 4.54
N LEU A 83 10.75 -1.00 5.78
CA LEU A 83 9.51 -1.63 6.22
C LEU A 83 8.34 -0.64 6.27
N ARG A 84 8.58 0.59 6.75
CA ARG A 84 7.56 1.65 6.70
C ARG A 84 7.18 2.00 5.26
N GLN A 85 8.15 2.07 4.35
CA GLN A 85 7.90 2.32 2.93
C GLN A 85 7.03 1.23 2.31
N TYR A 86 7.28 -0.04 2.63
CA TYR A 86 6.44 -1.15 2.17
C TYR A 86 4.97 -0.97 2.61
N ILE A 87 4.73 -0.68 3.89
CA ILE A 87 3.38 -0.45 4.43
C ILE A 87 2.70 0.71 3.70
N MET A 88 3.39 1.82 3.53
CA MET A 88 2.87 2.98 2.80
C MET A 88 2.59 2.65 1.33
N GLY A 89 3.47 1.89 0.67
CA GLY A 89 3.31 1.46 -0.71
C GLY A 89 2.06 0.62 -0.92
N VAL A 90 1.80 -0.37 -0.05
CA VAL A 90 0.58 -1.20 -0.09
C VAL A 90 -0.67 -0.32 0.01
N ARG A 91 -0.69 0.64 0.94
CA ARG A 91 -1.84 1.53 1.14
C ARG A 91 -2.05 2.46 -0.05
N SER A 92 -1.01 3.15 -0.49
CA SER A 92 -1.07 4.09 -1.63
C SER A 92 -1.52 3.38 -2.91
N PHE A 93 -0.96 2.21 -3.19
CA PHE A 93 -1.36 1.42 -4.36
C PHE A 93 -2.83 0.99 -4.28
N GLY A 94 -3.30 0.51 -3.12
CA GLY A 94 -4.71 0.17 -2.95
C GLY A 94 -5.65 1.36 -3.12
N PHE A 95 -5.28 2.56 -2.64
CA PHE A 95 -6.09 3.77 -2.85
C PHE A 95 -6.15 4.18 -4.32
N GLN A 96 -5.04 4.01 -5.06
CA GLN A 96 -5.01 4.25 -6.49
C GLN A 96 -5.96 3.28 -7.23
N MET A 97 -5.90 1.99 -6.89
CA MET A 97 -6.76 0.96 -7.49
C MET A 97 -8.25 1.15 -7.13
N GLU A 98 -8.55 1.62 -5.92
CA GLU A 98 -9.92 1.98 -5.51
C GLU A 98 -10.49 3.09 -6.39
N ARG A 99 -9.71 4.14 -6.69
CA ARG A 99 -10.12 5.20 -7.63
C ARG A 99 -10.31 4.67 -9.05
N GLN A 100 -9.44 3.76 -9.49
CA GLN A 100 -9.55 3.13 -10.80
C GLN A 100 -10.84 2.31 -10.91
N ILE A 101 -11.18 1.50 -9.89
CA ILE A 101 -12.44 0.74 -9.87
C ILE A 101 -13.65 1.68 -9.98
N THR A 102 -13.65 2.78 -9.23
CA THR A 102 -14.74 3.76 -9.31
C THR A 102 -14.87 4.35 -10.71
N ALA A 103 -13.77 4.73 -11.35
CA ALA A 103 -13.78 5.23 -12.72
C ALA A 103 -14.27 4.17 -13.72
N SER A 104 -13.79 2.93 -13.60
CA SER A 104 -14.21 1.81 -14.44
C SER A 104 -15.71 1.48 -14.31
N ARG A 105 -16.26 1.59 -13.11
CA ARG A 105 -17.72 1.40 -12.89
C ARG A 105 -18.55 2.54 -13.48
N SER A 106 -18.06 3.78 -13.41
CA SER A 106 -18.71 4.91 -14.09
C SER A 106 -18.76 4.66 -15.59
N GLN A 107 -17.64 4.23 -16.18
CA GLN A 107 -17.56 3.93 -17.60
C GLN A 107 -18.52 2.81 -18.03
N LEU A 108 -18.65 1.74 -17.24
CA LEU A 108 -19.64 0.68 -17.53
C LEU A 108 -21.07 1.23 -17.50
N SER A 109 -21.42 2.03 -16.48
CA SER A 109 -22.74 2.66 -16.38
C SER A 109 -23.05 3.56 -17.59
N GLU A 110 -22.07 4.35 -18.04
CA GLU A 110 -22.21 5.21 -19.22
C GLU A 110 -22.43 4.37 -20.50
N MET A 111 -21.73 3.24 -20.64
CA MET A 111 -21.91 2.32 -21.78
C MET A 111 -23.28 1.64 -21.78
N GLU A 112 -23.80 1.27 -20.60
CA GLU A 112 -25.15 0.71 -20.45
C GLU A 112 -26.22 1.74 -20.82
N GLU A 113 -26.11 2.98 -20.36
CA GLU A 113 -27.04 4.06 -20.69
C GLU A 113 -27.04 4.39 -22.19
N GLU A 114 -25.87 4.39 -22.83
CA GLU A 114 -25.76 4.57 -24.28
C GLU A 114 -26.42 3.43 -25.07
N ALA A 115 -26.31 2.18 -24.59
CA ALA A 115 -26.91 1.02 -25.24
C ALA A 115 -28.44 0.96 -25.09
N GLU A 116 -29.00 1.46 -23.98
CA GLU A 116 -30.46 1.53 -23.75
C GLU A 116 -31.13 2.72 -24.48
N GLY A 117 -30.34 3.73 -24.86
CA GLY A 117 -30.79 4.92 -25.58
C GLY A 117 -30.89 4.78 -27.11
N GLU A 118 -30.35 3.69 -27.68
CA GLU A 118 -30.46 3.31 -29.11
C GLU A 118 -31.64 2.37 -29.39
#